data_AF-A0A8C4SDI1-F1
#
_entry.id   AF-A0A8C4SDI1-F1
#
_cell.length_a   1.000
_cell.length_b   1.000
_cell.length_c   1.000
_cell.angle_alpha   90.00
_cell.angle_beta   90.00
_cell.angle_gamma   90.00
#
_symmetry.space_group_name_H-M   'P 1'
#
loop_
_entity.id
_entity.type
_entity.pdbx_description
1 polymer ?
#
loop_
_entity_poly.entity_id
_entity_poly.type
_entity_poly.pdbx_seq_one_letter_code
_entity_poly.pdbx_strand_id
1 'polypeptide(L)'
;TNFQLYLPPMRKIDNILNEHKRKVLRRISLSPSLQEALHSFPQLSMDPVDSTTVKVRLGGEPYNRKTLNKLRKNVHKPQDFKLGVENCKLYSLYHGLHHYKYHTFLRCKKETDCIEQQAEDPGQEEVVQQCMANHRWLETLFESFSELLTHTSQACA
;
A
#
# COMPACT_ATOMS: atom_id res chain seq x y z
N THR A 1 -8.95 2.07 -26.40
CA THR A 1 -9.37 2.50 -25.05
C THR A 1 -8.15 2.86 -24.21
N ASN A 2 -8.20 3.95 -23.45
CA ASN A 2 -7.10 4.48 -22.63
C ASN A 2 -6.44 3.45 -21.68
N PHE A 3 -7.17 2.41 -21.26
CA PHE A 3 -6.64 1.31 -20.45
C PHE A 3 -5.42 0.62 -21.05
N GLN A 4 -5.32 0.51 -22.38
CA GLN A 4 -4.16 -0.11 -23.04
C GLN A 4 -2.88 0.73 -22.89
N LEU A 5 -3.02 2.05 -22.75
CA LEU A 5 -1.89 2.97 -22.60
C LEU A 5 -1.27 2.88 -21.18
N TYR A 6 -2.10 2.80 -20.14
CA TYR A 6 -1.65 2.81 -18.75
C TYR A 6 -1.29 1.42 -18.20
N LEU A 7 -1.77 0.35 -18.84
CA LEU A 7 -1.54 -1.01 -18.36
C LEU A 7 -0.06 -1.42 -18.35
N PRO A 8 0.78 -1.13 -19.37
CA PRO A 8 2.20 -1.48 -19.32
C PRO A 8 2.96 -0.78 -18.18
N PRO A 9 2.83 0.55 -17.96
CA PRO A 9 3.40 1.21 -16.78
C PRO A 9 2.93 0.62 -15.45
N MET A 10 1.63 0.33 -15.30
CA MET A 10 1.09 -0.27 -14.08
C MET A 10 1.68 -1.66 -13.81
N ARG A 11 1.85 -2.49 -14.85
CA ARG A 11 2.53 -3.79 -14.73
C ARG A 11 3.99 -3.65 -14.32
N LYS A 12 4.69 -2.62 -14.83
CA LYS A 12 6.07 -2.32 -14.42
C LYS A 12 6.14 -1.99 -12.93
N ILE A 13 5.24 -1.16 -12.41
CA ILE A 13 5.14 -0.86 -10.97
C ILE A 13 4.88 -2.13 -10.16
N ASP A 14 3.91 -2.96 -10.57
CA ASP A 14 3.60 -4.23 -9.90
C ASP A 14 4.83 -5.16 -9.85
N ASN A 15 5.65 -5.21 -10.91
CA ASN A 15 6.88 -6.01 -10.95
C ASN A 15 7.95 -5.48 -9.99
N ILE A 16 8.18 -4.15 -9.97
CA ILE A 16 9.14 -3.50 -9.06
C ILE A 16 8.75 -3.77 -7.61
N LEU A 17 7.47 -3.58 -7.25
CA LEU A 17 6.97 -3.85 -5.90
C LEU A 17 7.20 -5.30 -5.49
N ASN A 18 6.90 -6.26 -6.37
CA ASN A 18 7.11 -7.67 -6.08
C ASN A 18 8.59 -8.03 -5.92
N GLU A 19 9.49 -7.42 -6.70
CA GLU A 19 10.93 -7.63 -6.55
C GLU A 19 11.42 -7.15 -5.18
N HIS A 20 11.11 -5.90 -4.83
CA HIS A 20 11.50 -5.33 -3.54
C HIS A 20 10.88 -6.10 -2.37
N LYS A 21 9.62 -6.52 -2.50
CA LYS A 21 8.95 -7.35 -1.48
C LYS A 21 9.67 -8.69 -1.27
N ARG A 22 10.13 -9.35 -2.34
CA ARG A 22 10.93 -10.58 -2.23
C ARG A 22 12.28 -10.33 -1.56
N LYS A 23 12.93 -9.19 -1.81
CA LYS A 23 14.19 -8.81 -1.14
C LYS A 23 13.99 -8.65 0.37
N VAL A 24 12.94 -7.94 0.80
CA VAL A 24 12.62 -7.78 2.23
C VAL A 24 12.32 -9.13 2.88
N LEU A 25 11.53 -10.00 2.22
CA LEU A 25 11.18 -11.32 2.76
C LEU A 25 12.39 -12.20 3.06
N ARG A 26 13.50 -12.05 2.34
CA ARG A 26 14.74 -12.80 2.61
C ARG A 26 15.45 -12.35 3.88
N ARG A 27 15.07 -11.20 4.45
CA ARG A 27 15.70 -10.57 5.63
C ARG A 27 14.84 -10.69 6.89
N ILE A 28 13.58 -11.13 6.78
CA ILE A 28 12.66 -11.28 7.92
C ILE A 28 12.11 -12.69 8.01
N SER A 29 11.80 -13.12 9.24
CA SER A 29 11.02 -14.33 9.49
C SER A 29 9.58 -13.94 9.77
N LEU A 30 8.62 -14.61 9.12
CA LEU A 30 7.19 -14.39 9.33
C LEU A 30 6.56 -15.65 9.90
N SER A 31 5.99 -15.54 11.10
CA SER A 31 5.07 -16.58 11.56
C SER A 31 3.82 -16.59 10.67
N PRO A 32 3.14 -17.74 10.48
CA PRO A 32 1.94 -17.81 9.66
C PRO A 32 0.87 -16.77 10.07
N SER A 33 0.66 -16.60 11.39
CA SER A 33 -0.28 -15.61 11.93
C SER A 33 0.11 -14.16 11.61
N LEU A 34 1.39 -13.81 11.71
CA LEU A 34 1.86 -12.46 11.40
C LEU A 34 1.77 -12.19 9.89
N GLN A 35 2.11 -13.18 9.06
CA GLN A 35 1.99 -13.07 7.61
C GLN A 35 0.54 -12.84 7.18
N GLU A 36 -0.40 -13.62 7.72
CA GLU A 36 -1.82 -13.48 7.43
C GLU A 36 -2.34 -12.09 7.81
N ALA A 37 -1.99 -11.61 9.00
CA ALA A 37 -2.38 -10.29 9.46
C ALA A 37 -1.76 -9.18 8.59
N LEU A 38 -0.47 -9.26 8.28
CA LEU A 38 0.24 -8.30 7.42
C LEU A 38 -0.31 -8.27 5.99
N HIS A 39 -0.98 -9.34 5.54
CA HIS A 39 -1.56 -9.40 4.19
C HIS A 39 -3.00 -8.93 4.14
N SER A 40 -3.71 -9.06 5.26
CA SER A 40 -5.14 -8.80 5.36
C SER A 40 -5.42 -7.33 5.69
N PHE A 41 -4.64 -6.74 6.59
CA PHE A 41 -4.95 -5.46 7.22
C PHE A 41 -4.09 -4.32 6.63
N PRO A 42 -4.68 -3.35 5.92
CA PRO A 42 -3.91 -2.33 5.19
C PRO A 42 -3.34 -1.22 6.07
N GLN A 43 -3.62 -1.20 7.38
CA GLN A 43 -3.06 -0.22 8.32
C GLN A 43 -2.13 -0.91 9.31
N LEU A 44 -1.02 -0.24 9.63
CA LEU A 44 -0.01 -0.73 10.56
C LEU A 44 0.37 0.44 11.48
N SER A 45 0.42 0.17 12.78
CA SER A 45 0.97 1.07 13.79
C SER A 45 1.97 0.34 14.66
N MET A 46 2.96 1.06 15.16
CA MET A 46 4.07 0.49 15.93
C MET A 46 4.33 1.37 17.13
N ASP A 47 4.23 0.80 18.32
CA ASP A 47 4.50 1.52 19.57
C ASP A 47 5.63 0.82 20.33
N PRO A 48 6.69 1.54 20.73
CA PRO A 48 7.70 1.00 21.62
C PRO A 48 7.08 0.52 22.93
N VAL A 49 7.43 -0.69 23.35
CA VAL A 49 7.06 -1.22 24.67
C VAL A 49 8.23 -1.04 25.63
N ASP A 50 9.42 -1.38 25.17
CA ASP A 50 10.71 -1.23 25.86
C ASP A 50 11.84 -1.02 24.82
N SER A 51 13.09 -1.03 25.26
CA SER A 51 14.26 -0.80 24.40
C SER A 51 14.49 -1.85 23.33
N THR A 52 13.88 -3.03 23.46
CA THR A 52 14.08 -4.19 22.58
C THR A 52 12.80 -4.65 21.89
N THR A 53 11.63 -4.22 22.37
CA THR A 53 10.32 -4.73 21.95
C THR A 53 9.43 -3.61 21.43
N VAL A 54 8.77 -3.88 20.31
CA VAL A 54 7.75 -3.02 19.70
C VAL A 54 6.44 -3.78 19.60
N LYS A 55 5.35 -3.12 19.99
CA LYS A 55 3.97 -3.59 19.78
C LYS A 55 3.51 -3.14 18.40
N VAL A 56 3.25 -4.08 17.51
CA VAL A 56 2.72 -3.84 16.17
C VAL A 56 1.23 -4.14 16.15
N ARG A 57 0.42 -3.15 15.78
CA ARG A 57 -1.03 -3.35 15.59
C ARG A 57 -1.39 -3.26 14.12
N LEU A 58 -2.10 -4.26 13.64
CA LEU A 58 -2.56 -4.36 12.26
C LEU A 58 -4.07 -4.16 12.19
N GLY A 59 -4.50 -3.19 11.39
CA GLY A 59 -5.90 -2.76 11.32
C GLY A 59 -6.35 -2.27 9.95
N GLY A 60 -7.47 -1.56 9.94
CA GLY A 60 -8.20 -1.22 8.71
C GLY A 60 -9.10 -2.37 8.24
N GLU A 61 -9.95 -2.08 7.26
CA GLU A 61 -10.84 -3.11 6.70
C GLU A 61 -10.12 -3.93 5.64
N PRO A 62 -10.14 -5.28 5.75
CA PRO A 62 -9.56 -6.11 4.70
C PRO A 62 -10.27 -5.97 3.36
N TYR A 63 -9.51 -6.25 2.31
CA TYR A 63 -9.92 -5.98 0.94
C TYR A 63 -9.53 -7.14 0.03
N ASN A 64 -10.28 -7.29 -1.06
CA ASN A 64 -9.95 -8.24 -2.11
C ASN A 64 -8.74 -7.72 -2.89
N ARG A 65 -7.63 -8.46 -2.90
CA ARG A 65 -6.39 -8.02 -3.57
C ARG A 65 -6.50 -7.90 -5.11
N LYS A 66 -7.51 -8.53 -5.72
CA LYS A 66 -7.76 -8.44 -7.17
C LYS A 66 -8.63 -7.24 -7.52
N THR A 67 -9.75 -7.07 -6.81
CA THR A 67 -10.73 -6.02 -7.12
C THR A 67 -10.50 -4.73 -6.34
N LEU A 68 -9.65 -4.76 -5.32
CA LEU A 68 -9.37 -3.68 -4.36
C LEU A 68 -10.59 -3.22 -3.55
N ASN A 69 -11.73 -3.89 -3.69
CA ASN A 69 -12.92 -3.63 -2.89
C ASN A 69 -12.78 -4.16 -1.48
N LYS A 70 -13.32 -3.42 -0.51
CA LYS A 70 -13.46 -3.86 0.87
C LYS A 70 -14.29 -5.14 0.95
N LEU A 71 -13.89 -6.06 1.83
CA LEU A 71 -14.65 -7.28 2.10
C LEU A 71 -15.84 -6.96 3.03
N ARG A 72 -17.02 -7.54 2.77
CA ARG A 72 -18.18 -7.38 3.66
C ARG A 72 -17.95 -8.13 4.98
N LYS A 73 -18.44 -7.55 6.08
CA LYS A 73 -18.10 -7.90 7.47
C LYS A 73 -18.22 -9.40 7.80
N ASN A 74 -17.06 -9.99 8.12
CA ASN A 74 -16.86 -11.04 9.12
C ASN A 74 -15.34 -11.23 9.28
N VAL A 75 -14.65 -10.14 9.60
CA VAL A 75 -13.19 -10.15 9.59
C VAL A 75 -12.69 -10.19 11.03
N HIS A 76 -11.76 -11.13 11.29
CA HIS A 76 -11.04 -11.27 12.54
C HIS A 76 -10.66 -9.91 13.13
N LYS A 77 -10.74 -9.78 14.46
CA LYS A 77 -10.37 -8.55 15.15
C LYS A 77 -8.92 -8.14 14.78
N PRO A 78 -8.62 -6.83 14.68
CA PRO A 78 -7.25 -6.33 14.60
C PRO A 78 -6.33 -7.10 15.58
N GLN A 79 -5.17 -7.53 15.09
CA GLN A 79 -4.23 -8.36 15.85
C GLN A 79 -3.02 -7.53 16.28
N ASP A 80 -2.61 -7.74 17.53
CA ASP A 80 -1.43 -7.12 18.13
C ASP A 80 -0.30 -8.16 18.22
N PHE A 81 0.89 -7.79 17.77
CA PHE A 81 2.09 -8.63 17.83
C PHE A 81 3.17 -7.91 18.63
N LYS A 82 3.94 -8.65 19.41
CA LYS A 82 5.18 -8.15 20.04
C LYS A 82 6.36 -8.64 19.21
N LEU A 83 7.12 -7.71 18.63
CA LEU A 83 8.25 -8.01 17.75
C LEU A 83 9.51 -7.33 18.28
N GLY A 84 10.67 -7.90 17.99
CA GLY A 84 11.96 -7.27 18.27
C GLY A 84 12.15 -6.00 17.46
N VAL A 85 12.72 -4.96 18.08
CA VAL A 85 12.97 -3.65 17.46
C VAL A 85 13.88 -3.74 16.23
N GLU A 86 14.80 -4.71 16.20
CA GLU A 86 15.79 -4.86 15.13
C GLU A 86 15.17 -5.06 13.74
N ASN A 87 14.04 -5.79 13.66
CA ASN A 87 13.38 -6.10 12.40
C ASN A 87 12.14 -5.23 12.13
N CYS A 88 11.85 -4.29 13.03
CA CYS A 88 10.62 -3.51 13.03
C CYS A 88 10.46 -2.72 11.71
N LYS A 89 11.55 -2.09 11.25
CA LYS A 89 11.59 -1.35 9.98
C LYS A 89 11.30 -2.25 8.78
N LEU A 90 11.84 -3.47 8.77
CA LEU A 90 11.63 -4.41 7.66
C LEU A 90 10.18 -4.90 7.58
N TYR A 91 9.51 -5.12 8.71
CA TYR A 91 8.06 -5.43 8.70
C TYR A 91 7.24 -4.27 8.15
N SER A 92 7.54 -3.03 8.55
CA SER A 92 6.87 -1.84 8.01
C SER A 92 7.07 -1.68 6.50
N LEU A 93 8.29 -1.92 6.01
CA LEU A 93 8.60 -1.86 4.58
C LEU A 93 7.89 -2.96 3.79
N TYR A 94 7.91 -4.19 4.31
CA TYR A 94 7.18 -5.30 3.72
C TYR A 94 5.68 -5.00 3.59
N HIS A 95 5.08 -4.48 4.66
CA HIS A 95 3.68 -4.08 4.71
C HIS A 95 3.37 -2.98 3.69
N GLY A 96 4.20 -1.92 3.65
CA GLY A 96 4.07 -0.83 2.69
C GLY A 96 4.13 -1.32 1.24
N LEU A 97 5.08 -2.19 0.90
CA LEU A 97 5.21 -2.78 -0.44
C LEU A 97 4.01 -3.66 -0.80
N HIS A 98 3.50 -4.44 0.16
CA HIS A 98 2.36 -5.33 -0.07
C HIS A 98 1.06 -4.57 -0.31
N HIS A 99 0.84 -3.48 0.42
CA HIS A 99 -0.38 -2.65 0.34
C HIS A 99 -0.27 -1.43 -0.57
N TYR A 100 0.90 -1.15 -1.17
CA TYR A 100 1.13 0.02 -2.02
C TYR A 100 0.01 0.20 -3.06
N LYS A 101 -0.30 -0.86 -3.82
CA LYS A 101 -1.36 -0.82 -4.85
C LYS A 101 -2.73 -0.44 -4.29
N TYR A 102 -3.06 -0.92 -3.09
CA TYR A 102 -4.33 -0.61 -2.45
C TYR A 102 -4.39 0.85 -2.00
N HIS A 103 -3.33 1.34 -1.36
CA HIS A 103 -3.26 2.75 -0.93
C HIS A 103 -3.24 3.72 -2.11
N THR A 104 -2.53 3.39 -3.19
CA THR A 104 -2.57 4.15 -4.45
C THR A 104 -3.98 4.15 -5.03
N PHE A 105 -4.68 3.01 -5.06
CA PHE A 105 -6.07 2.95 -5.48
C PHE A 105 -6.99 3.87 -4.64
N LEU A 106 -6.84 3.90 -3.32
CA LEU A 106 -7.62 4.79 -2.46
C LEU A 106 -7.34 6.27 -2.76
N ARG A 107 -6.08 6.63 -3.03
CA ARG A 107 -5.70 7.99 -3.43
C ARG A 107 -6.27 8.37 -4.80
N CYS A 108 -6.20 7.47 -5.77
CA CYS A 108 -6.82 7.66 -7.08
C CYS A 108 -8.33 7.80 -6.96
N LYS A 109 -8.99 6.93 -6.19
CA LYS A 109 -10.42 7.02 -5.94
C LYS A 109 -10.80 8.36 -5.32
N LYS A 110 -10.04 8.85 -4.33
CA LYS A 110 -10.30 10.16 -3.73
C LYS A 110 -10.20 11.29 -4.75
N GLU A 111 -9.22 11.23 -5.65
CA GLU A 111 -9.05 12.23 -6.71
C GLU A 111 -10.22 12.19 -7.70
N THR A 112 -10.63 10.99 -8.14
CA THR A 112 -11.78 10.84 -9.04
C THR A 112 -13.08 11.32 -8.37
N ASP A 113 -13.32 10.93 -7.12
CA ASP A 113 -14.50 11.35 -6.35
C ASP A 113 -14.54 12.89 -6.19
N CYS A 114 -13.38 13.55 -6.06
CA CYS A 114 -13.29 15.01 -5.96
C CYS A 114 -13.70 15.72 -7.25
N ILE A 115 -13.26 15.20 -8.40
CA ILE A 115 -13.59 15.74 -9.73
C ILE A 115 -15.09 15.50 -10.03
N GLU A 116 -15.58 14.29 -9.79
CA GLU A 116 -16.99 13.92 -10.01
C GLU A 116 -17.96 14.74 -9.14
N GLN A 117 -17.53 15.24 -7.98
CA GLN A 117 -18.34 16.12 -7.13
C GLN A 117 -18.42 17.58 -7.62
N GLN A 118 -17.50 18.00 -8.50
CA GLN A 118 -17.40 19.38 -8.98
C GLN A 118 -18.09 19.61 -10.33
N ALA A 119 -18.49 18.54 -11.02
CA ALA A 119 -19.14 18.60 -12.32
C ALA A 119 -20.31 17.60 -12.39
N GLU A 120 -21.39 17.99 -13.07
CA GLU A 120 -22.51 17.08 -13.34
C GLU A 120 -22.15 16.18 -14.53
N ASP A 121 -21.97 14.89 -14.25
CA ASP A 121 -21.63 13.83 -15.23
C ASP A 121 -20.46 14.17 -16.18
N PRO A 122 -19.24 14.42 -15.66
CA PRO A 122 -18.07 14.77 -16.49
C PRO A 122 -17.70 13.67 -17.51
N GLY A 123 -18.15 12.43 -17.30
CA GLY A 123 -17.74 11.28 -18.09
C GLY A 123 -16.35 10.74 -17.72
N GLN A 124 -16.13 9.45 -17.95
CA GLN A 124 -14.92 8.76 -17.47
C GLN A 124 -13.62 9.27 -18.10
N GLU A 125 -13.64 9.65 -19.38
CA GLU A 125 -12.46 10.12 -20.08
C GLU A 125 -11.98 11.47 -19.54
N GLU A 126 -12.91 12.40 -19.30
CA GLU A 126 -12.63 13.71 -18.73
C GLU A 126 -12.07 13.60 -17.31
N VAL A 127 -12.65 12.74 -16.48
CA VAL A 127 -12.15 12.48 -15.12
C VAL A 127 -10.69 12.02 -15.15
N VAL A 128 -10.34 11.12 -16.08
CA VAL A 128 -8.96 10.65 -16.24
C VAL A 128 -8.06 11.78 -16.72
N GLN A 129 -8.49 12.59 -17.68
CA GLN A 129 -7.71 13.72 -18.20
C GLN A 129 -7.43 14.75 -17.10
N GLN A 130 -8.43 15.09 -16.29
CA GLN A 130 -8.26 16.02 -15.18
C GLN A 130 -7.34 15.47 -14.07
N CYS A 131 -7.46 14.18 -13.72
CA CYS A 131 -6.50 13.53 -12.82
C CYS A 131 -5.07 13.64 -13.35
N MET A 132 -4.87 13.37 -14.65
CA MET A 132 -3.56 13.42 -15.28
C MET A 132 -3.03 14.85 -15.45
N ALA A 133 -3.92 15.86 -15.50
CA ALA A 133 -3.55 17.27 -15.52
C ALA A 133 -3.15 17.80 -14.13
N ASN A 134 -3.56 17.14 -13.04
CA ASN A 134 -3.16 17.50 -11.68
C ASN A 134 -1.74 17.03 -11.38
N HIS A 135 -0.76 17.77 -11.88
CA HIS A 135 0.67 17.49 -11.72
C HIS A 135 1.10 17.39 -10.26
N ARG A 136 0.56 18.26 -9.39
CA ARG A 136 0.87 18.23 -7.96
C ARG A 136 0.44 16.91 -7.32
N TRP A 137 -0.76 16.43 -7.63
CA TRP A 137 -1.23 15.14 -7.13
C TRP A 137 -0.40 13.98 -7.68
N LEU A 138 -0.09 13.99 -8.99
CA LEU A 138 0.77 12.98 -9.61
C LEU A 138 2.16 12.92 -8.97
N GLU A 139 2.74 14.07 -8.66
CA GLU A 139 4.02 14.18 -7.97
C GLU A 139 3.95 13.52 -6.59
N THR A 140 2.88 13.74 -5.80
CA THR A 140 2.73 13.04 -4.51
C THR A 140 2.66 11.52 -4.62
N LEU A 141 2.08 10.99 -5.71
CA LEU A 141 2.07 9.54 -5.97
C LEU A 141 3.47 9.01 -6.29
N PHE A 142 4.22 9.77 -7.09
CA PHE A 142 5.59 9.44 -7.46
C PHE A 142 6.56 9.53 -6.28
N GLU A 143 6.49 10.58 -5.47
CA GLU A 143 7.29 10.76 -4.26
C GLU A 143 7.05 9.61 -3.30
N SER A 144 5.79 9.30 -3.00
CA SER A 144 5.43 8.19 -2.10
C SER A 144 5.92 6.83 -2.60
N PHE A 145 5.97 6.61 -3.92
CA PHE A 145 6.58 5.41 -4.50
C PHE A 145 8.09 5.40 -4.32
N SER A 146 8.74 6.51 -4.67
CA SER A 146 10.20 6.66 -4.67
C SER A 146 10.77 6.55 -3.27
N GLU A 147 10.13 7.16 -2.27
CA GLU A 147 10.49 7.04 -0.87
C GLU A 147 10.41 5.59 -0.38
N LEU A 148 9.32 4.89 -0.70
CA LEU A 148 9.15 3.48 -0.32
C LEU A 148 10.26 2.60 -0.90
N LEU A 149 10.61 2.78 -2.18
CA LEU A 149 11.69 2.04 -2.81
C LEU A 149 13.06 2.40 -2.26
N THR A 150 13.29 3.69 -1.96
CA THR A 150 14.55 4.18 -1.39
C THR A 150 14.77 3.58 0.00
N HIS A 151 13.78 3.70 0.89
CA HIS A 151 13.84 3.12 2.23
C HIS A 151 13.98 1.60 2.20
N THR A 152 13.32 0.93 1.25
CA THR A 152 13.46 -0.52 1.07
C THR A 152 14.87 -0.89 0.65
N SER A 153 15.45 -0.17 -0.32
CA SER A 153 16.79 -0.44 -0.84
C SER A 153 17.84 -0.24 0.24
N GLN A 154 17.75 0.86 1.01
CA GLN A 154 18.64 1.14 2.13
C GLN A 154 18.57 0.07 3.23
N ALA A 155 17.37 -0.47 3.51
CA ALA A 155 17.20 -1.49 4.54
C ALA A 155 17.62 -2.90 4.08
N CYS A 156 17.69 -3.14 2.77
CA CYS A 156 18.07 -4.43 2.19
C CYS A 156 19.49 -4.47 1.61
N ALA A 157 20.22 -3.35 1.67
CA ALA A 157 21.63 -3.26 1.30
C ALA A 157 22.50 -4.20 2.15
#